data_AF-A0A2E3XQ47-F1
#
_entry.id   AF-A0A2E3XQ47-F1
#
_cell.length_a   1.000
_cell.length_b   1.000
_cell.length_c   1.000
_cell.angle_alpha   90.00
_cell.angle_beta   90.00
_cell.angle_gamma   90.00
#
_symmetry.space_group_name_H-M   'P 1'
#
loop_
_entity.id
_entity.type
_entity.pdbx_description
1 polymer ?
#
loop_
_entity_poly.entity_id
_entity_poly.type
_entity_poly.pdbx_seq_one_letter_code
_entity_poly.pdbx_strand_id
1 'polypeptide(L)'
;MNNKNFFFLSFLPAIAYWYLEENYPIRIAVLGGLALAVAEVSIEYFYTKHVHTLSKFNFFLLLFLGLLSLLGDEGIWFKLQPAFSGWAIGGYMGYRLWKGKGLMLEMMESMPKKTPLPGFILQKLEKHMVFLFVIYGSFMAVMAIKGSTDQWLFWKTIGFYIVFGAFTLIEILVMRVDIKKWHKSEREKLS
;
A
#
# COMPACT_ATOMS: atom_id res chain seq x y z
N MET A 1 14.19 15.95 17.41
CA MET A 1 14.20 14.51 17.76
C MET A 1 14.96 13.75 16.70
N ASN A 2 15.89 12.87 17.09
CA ASN A 2 16.68 12.08 16.14
C ASN A 2 15.78 11.15 15.31
N ASN A 3 15.91 11.18 13.99
CA ASN A 3 15.15 10.37 13.00
C ASN A 3 15.10 8.86 13.34
N LYS A 4 16.07 8.35 14.10
CA LYS A 4 16.14 6.93 14.49
C LYS A 4 15.02 6.52 15.47
N ASN A 5 14.56 7.42 16.34
CA ASN A 5 13.51 7.09 17.32
C ASN A 5 12.12 7.04 16.68
N PHE A 6 11.91 7.78 15.59
CA PHE A 6 10.63 7.77 14.86
C PHE A 6 10.40 6.44 14.14
N PHE A 7 11.45 5.87 13.55
CA PHE A 7 11.37 4.60 12.81
C PHE A 7 10.92 3.42 13.67
N PHE A 8 11.44 3.29 14.89
CA PHE A 8 11.02 2.24 15.82
C PHE A 8 9.60 2.46 16.35
N LEU A 9 9.19 3.72 16.52
CA LEU A 9 7.84 4.04 16.97
C LEU A 9 6.78 3.69 15.91
N SER A 10 7.10 3.84 14.61
CA SER A 10 6.21 3.47 13.51
C SER A 10 6.05 1.95 13.32
N PHE A 11 7.02 1.14 13.77
CA PHE A 11 6.99 -0.31 13.64
C PHE A 11 6.19 -1.01 14.75
N LEU A 12 6.11 -0.38 15.92
CA LEU A 12 5.45 -0.94 17.10
C LEU A 12 3.96 -1.24 16.87
N PRO A 13 3.16 -0.33 16.26
CA PRO A 13 1.77 -0.61 15.93
C PRO A 13 1.62 -1.80 15.01
N ALA A 14 2.44 -1.89 13.94
CA ALA A 14 2.36 -2.99 12.98
C ALA A 14 2.60 -4.37 13.63
N ILE A 15 3.59 -4.46 14.54
CA ILE A 15 3.86 -5.69 15.30
C ILE A 15 2.69 -6.00 16.25
N ALA A 16 2.15 -4.99 16.93
CA ALA A 16 1.01 -5.17 17.82
C ALA A 16 -0.25 -5.64 17.08
N TYR A 17 -0.53 -5.10 15.89
CA TYR A 17 -1.60 -5.56 15.01
C TYR A 17 -1.41 -7.03 14.62
N TRP A 18 -0.21 -7.39 14.16
CA TRP A 18 0.09 -8.77 13.79
C TRP A 18 -0.08 -9.74 14.96
N TYR A 19 0.41 -9.37 16.15
CA TYR A 19 0.26 -10.19 17.35
C TYR A 19 -1.21 -10.39 17.74
N LEU A 20 -2.02 -9.33 17.68
CA LEU A 20 -3.45 -9.39 17.97
C LEU A 20 -4.21 -10.27 16.98
N GLU A 21 -3.91 -10.15 15.69
CA GLU A 21 -4.57 -10.92 14.63
C GLU A 21 -4.21 -12.42 14.66
N GLU A 22 -2.99 -12.77 15.06
CA GLU A 22 -2.52 -14.17 15.11
C GLU A 22 -3.00 -14.91 16.38
N ASN A 23 -3.02 -14.24 17.54
CA ASN A 23 -3.21 -14.93 18.82
C ASN A 23 -4.63 -14.82 19.40
N TYR A 24 -5.46 -13.93 18.86
CA TYR A 24 -6.78 -13.67 19.42
C TYR A 24 -7.91 -13.83 18.40
N PRO A 25 -9.13 -14.17 18.85
CA PRO A 25 -10.31 -14.15 17.99
C PRO A 25 -10.51 -12.79 17.33
N ILE A 26 -11.07 -12.80 16.11
CA ILE A 26 -11.23 -11.60 15.26
C ILE A 26 -11.87 -10.43 16.01
N ARG A 27 -12.85 -10.67 16.89
CA ARG A 27 -13.48 -9.59 17.69
C ARG A 27 -12.48 -8.85 18.58
N ILE A 28 -11.60 -9.59 19.26
CA ILE A 28 -10.57 -9.01 20.14
C ILE A 28 -9.50 -8.33 19.29
N ALA A 29 -9.10 -8.95 18.16
CA ALA A 29 -8.17 -8.34 17.22
C ALA A 29 -8.70 -7.02 16.64
N VAL A 30 -9.99 -6.96 16.30
CA VAL A 30 -10.67 -5.75 15.82
C VAL A 30 -10.72 -4.67 16.90
N LEU A 31 -11.11 -5.01 18.13
CA LEU A 31 -11.18 -4.05 19.24
C LEU A 31 -9.80 -3.52 19.64
N GLY A 32 -8.82 -4.42 19.77
CA GLY A 32 -7.43 -4.04 20.04
C GLY A 32 -6.85 -3.21 18.90
N GLY A 33 -7.18 -3.57 17.66
CA GLY A 33 -6.79 -2.83 16.48
C GLY A 33 -7.41 -1.43 16.40
N LEU A 34 -8.68 -1.28 16.81
CA LEU A 34 -9.35 0.01 16.96
C LEU A 34 -8.68 0.88 18.01
N ALA A 35 -8.38 0.31 19.19
CA ALA A 35 -7.68 1.01 20.25
C ALA A 35 -6.27 1.47 19.82
N LEU A 36 -5.53 0.61 19.11
CA LEU A 36 -4.23 0.95 18.52
C LEU A 36 -4.34 2.05 17.48
N ALA A 37 -5.37 2.03 16.62
CA ALA A 37 -5.55 3.04 15.59
C ALA A 37 -5.84 4.42 16.21
N VAL A 38 -6.67 4.46 17.27
CA VAL A 38 -6.93 5.69 18.04
C VAL A 38 -5.64 6.19 18.69
N ALA A 39 -4.85 5.29 19.28
CA ALA A 39 -3.58 5.65 19.89
C ALA A 39 -2.58 6.19 18.85
N GLU A 40 -2.46 5.54 17.69
CA GLU A 40 -1.58 5.95 16.59
C GLU A 40 -1.94 7.36 16.08
N VAL A 41 -3.21 7.60 15.77
CA VAL A 41 -3.67 8.93 15.30
C VAL A 41 -3.50 10.00 16.39
N SER A 42 -3.75 9.65 17.66
CA SER A 42 -3.57 10.58 18.78
C SER A 42 -2.09 10.94 18.94
N ILE A 43 -1.21 9.95 18.94
CA ILE A 43 0.25 10.14 19.03
C ILE A 43 0.72 10.97 17.84
N GLU A 44 0.34 10.62 16.61
CA GLU A 44 0.69 11.38 15.41
C GLU A 44 0.26 12.85 15.57
N TYR A 45 -1.00 13.10 15.94
CA TYR A 45 -1.51 14.45 16.16
C TYR A 45 -0.71 15.23 17.23
N PHE A 46 -0.37 14.62 18.36
CA PHE A 46 0.38 15.30 19.42
C PHE A 46 1.82 15.63 19.00
N TYR A 47 2.48 14.77 18.22
CA TYR A 47 3.89 14.95 17.84
C TYR A 47 4.08 15.81 16.58
N THR A 48 3.26 15.63 15.54
CA THR A 48 3.43 16.32 14.25
C THR A 48 2.47 17.48 14.07
N LYS A 49 1.44 17.61 14.94
CA LYS A 49 0.30 18.55 14.79
C LYS A 49 -0.48 18.40 13.48
N HIS A 50 -0.19 17.38 12.68
CA HIS A 50 -0.80 17.11 11.38
C HIS A 50 -0.95 15.60 11.21
N VAL A 51 -2.19 15.13 11.06
CA VAL A 51 -2.45 13.73 10.72
C VAL A 51 -2.37 13.56 9.22
N HIS A 52 -1.49 12.69 8.75
CA HIS A 52 -1.33 12.36 7.33
C HIS A 52 -2.63 11.80 6.75
N THR A 53 -2.92 12.17 5.50
CA THR A 53 -4.12 11.70 4.78
C THR A 53 -4.20 10.18 4.72
N LEU A 54 -3.04 9.51 4.60
CA LEU A 54 -2.97 8.04 4.60
C LEU A 54 -3.36 7.46 5.96
N SER A 55 -2.87 8.02 7.08
CA SER A 55 -3.26 7.62 8.43
C SER A 55 -4.75 7.82 8.68
N LYS A 56 -5.32 8.96 8.23
CA LYS A 56 -6.77 9.22 8.32
C LYS A 56 -7.57 8.19 7.53
N PHE A 57 -7.13 7.86 6.32
CA PHE A 57 -7.80 6.87 5.48
C PHE A 57 -7.74 5.48 6.10
N ASN A 58 -6.57 5.05 6.59
CA ASN A 58 -6.40 3.77 7.26
C ASN A 58 -7.24 3.69 8.55
N PHE A 59 -7.21 4.73 9.38
CA PHE A 59 -8.06 4.84 10.57
C PHE A 59 -9.54 4.73 10.21
N PHE A 60 -9.99 5.47 9.19
CA PHE A 60 -11.39 5.45 8.75
C PHE A 60 -11.79 4.07 8.23
N LEU A 61 -10.95 3.42 7.41
CA LEU A 61 -11.19 2.05 6.95
C LEU A 61 -11.28 1.08 8.11
N LEU A 62 -10.36 1.17 9.07
CA LEU A 62 -10.31 0.28 10.23
C LEU A 62 -11.52 0.50 11.14
N LEU A 63 -11.90 1.74 11.40
CA LEU A 63 -13.09 2.10 12.15
C LEU A 63 -14.35 1.59 11.45
N PHE A 64 -14.52 1.90 10.16
CA PHE A 64 -15.70 1.53 9.39
C PHE A 64 -15.85 0.01 9.26
N LEU A 65 -14.80 -0.67 8.79
CA LEU A 65 -14.83 -2.12 8.58
C LEU A 65 -14.77 -2.90 9.89
N GLY A 66 -14.10 -2.36 10.91
CA GLY A 66 -14.09 -2.92 12.26
C GLY A 66 -15.47 -2.85 12.91
N LEU A 67 -16.17 -1.71 12.83
CA LEU A 67 -17.55 -1.59 13.32
C LEU A 67 -18.50 -2.52 12.56
N LEU A 68 -18.41 -2.60 11.22
CA LEU A 68 -19.18 -3.56 10.43
C LEU A 68 -18.87 -5.02 10.81
N SER A 69 -17.62 -5.31 11.16
CA SER A 69 -17.18 -6.62 11.63
C SER A 69 -17.62 -6.95 13.06
N LEU A 70 -18.03 -5.97 13.86
CA LEU A 70 -18.64 -6.21 15.18
C LEU A 70 -20.14 -6.40 15.09
N LEU A 71 -20.78 -5.77 14.09
CA LEU A 71 -22.21 -5.92 13.79
C LEU A 71 -22.54 -7.22 13.04
N GLY A 72 -21.60 -7.73 12.23
CA GLY A 72 -21.69 -9.03 11.58
C GLY A 72 -20.86 -10.07 12.31
N ASP A 73 -21.43 -11.23 12.61
CA ASP A 73 -20.73 -12.30 13.35
C ASP A 73 -19.51 -12.89 12.64
N GLU A 74 -19.28 -12.56 11.36
CA GLU A 74 -18.37 -13.32 10.48
C GLU A 74 -16.96 -12.73 10.26
N GLY A 75 -16.58 -11.57 10.81
CA GLY A 75 -15.19 -11.09 10.68
C GLY A 75 -14.72 -10.72 9.26
N ILE A 76 -15.57 -10.95 8.25
CA ILE A 76 -15.22 -10.89 6.83
C ILE A 76 -14.91 -9.47 6.36
N TRP A 77 -15.63 -8.48 6.91
CA TRP A 77 -15.42 -7.06 6.61
C TRP A 77 -14.02 -6.60 6.99
N PHE A 78 -13.50 -7.11 8.11
CA PHE A 78 -12.13 -6.86 8.51
C PHE A 78 -11.14 -7.49 7.54
N LYS A 79 -11.39 -8.75 7.13
CA LYS A 79 -10.54 -9.45 6.15
C LYS A 79 -10.52 -8.78 4.76
N LEU A 80 -11.56 -8.03 4.40
CA LEU A 80 -11.65 -7.32 3.13
C LEU A 80 -10.85 -6.01 3.09
N GLN A 81 -10.29 -5.53 4.20
CA GLN A 81 -9.46 -4.32 4.24
C GLN A 81 -8.37 -4.28 3.16
N PRO A 82 -7.52 -5.32 2.96
CA PRO A 82 -6.48 -5.29 1.94
C PRO A 82 -7.03 -5.22 0.51
N ALA A 83 -8.21 -5.82 0.28
CA ALA A 83 -8.89 -5.77 -1.01
C ALA A 83 -9.32 -4.34 -1.34
N PHE A 84 -10.05 -3.70 -0.42
CA PHE A 84 -10.51 -2.32 -0.59
C PHE A 84 -9.35 -1.34 -0.72
N SER A 85 -8.30 -1.48 0.08
CA SER A 85 -7.10 -0.65 -0.04
C SER A 85 -6.42 -0.82 -1.41
N GLY A 86 -6.25 -2.06 -1.89
CA GLY A 86 -5.67 -2.33 -3.20
C GLY A 86 -6.49 -1.73 -4.34
N TRP A 87 -7.83 -1.88 -4.31
CA TRP A 87 -8.71 -1.28 -5.30
C TRP A 87 -8.76 0.24 -5.22
N ALA A 88 -8.78 0.82 -4.02
CA ALA A 88 -8.79 2.27 -3.84
C ALA A 88 -7.50 2.91 -4.35
N ILE A 89 -6.33 2.38 -3.95
CA ILE A 89 -5.03 2.88 -4.39
C ILE A 89 -4.84 2.65 -5.90
N GLY A 90 -5.07 1.43 -6.37
CA GLY A 90 -4.97 1.10 -7.79
C GLY A 90 -5.93 1.90 -8.66
N GLY A 91 -7.17 2.07 -8.22
CA GLY A 91 -8.19 2.88 -8.90
C GLY A 91 -7.83 4.37 -8.94
N TYR A 92 -7.35 4.93 -7.82
CA TYR A 92 -6.90 6.32 -7.77
C TYR A 92 -5.70 6.59 -8.66
N MET A 93 -4.67 5.75 -8.60
CA MET A 93 -3.49 5.84 -9.48
C MET A 93 -3.89 5.67 -10.95
N GLY A 94 -4.77 4.70 -11.26
CA GLY A 94 -5.32 4.49 -12.60
C GLY A 94 -6.07 5.70 -13.13
N TYR A 95 -6.89 6.34 -12.30
CA TYR A 95 -7.59 7.58 -12.62
C TYR A 95 -6.63 8.75 -12.90
N ARG A 96 -5.57 8.90 -12.09
CA ARG A 96 -4.53 9.92 -12.29
C ARG A 96 -3.79 9.72 -13.61
N LEU A 97 -3.40 8.48 -13.91
CA LEU A 97 -2.79 8.11 -15.19
C LEU A 97 -3.71 8.40 -16.37
N TRP A 98 -5.00 8.09 -16.25
CA TRP A 98 -5.99 8.39 -17.29
C TRP A 98 -6.15 9.89 -17.56
N LYS A 99 -6.03 10.73 -16.53
CA LYS A 99 -5.99 12.20 -16.68
C LYS A 99 -4.67 12.76 -17.23
N GLY A 100 -3.70 11.91 -17.54
CA GLY A 100 -2.46 12.28 -18.24
C GLY A 100 -1.30 12.71 -17.33
N LYS A 101 -1.49 12.77 -16.01
CA LYS A 101 -0.41 13.01 -15.04
C LYS A 101 -0.46 11.96 -13.95
N GLY A 102 0.41 10.96 -14.09
CA GLY A 102 0.63 9.94 -13.08
C GLY A 102 1.11 10.52 -11.75
N LEU A 103 0.73 9.88 -10.66
CA LEU A 103 1.11 10.23 -9.29
C LEU A 103 2.63 10.17 -9.11
N MET A 104 3.30 9.16 -9.67
CA MET A 104 4.76 9.02 -9.54
C MET A 104 5.50 10.13 -10.28
N LEU A 105 4.98 10.54 -11.44
CA LEU A 105 5.53 11.65 -12.21
C LEU A 105 5.42 12.97 -11.45
N GLU A 106 4.24 13.26 -10.90
CA GLU A 106 4.02 14.45 -10.07
C GLU A 106 4.93 14.47 -8.83
N MET A 107 5.06 13.33 -8.14
CA MET A 107 5.97 13.20 -7.01
C MET A 107 7.42 13.48 -7.42
N MET A 108 7.88 12.92 -8.55
CA MET A 108 9.22 13.18 -9.06
C MET A 108 9.44 14.66 -9.42
N GLU A 109 8.48 15.30 -10.05
CA GLU A 109 8.53 16.71 -10.42
C GLU A 109 8.61 17.64 -9.20
N SER A 110 8.00 17.23 -8.09
CA SER A 110 8.03 17.97 -6.81
C SER A 110 9.35 17.84 -6.05
N MET A 111 10.23 16.91 -6.43
CA MET A 111 11.52 16.72 -5.75
C MET A 111 12.54 17.79 -6.17
N PRO A 112 13.32 18.35 -5.22
CA PRO A 112 14.31 19.38 -5.51
C PRO A 112 15.43 18.89 -6.44
N LYS A 113 15.71 17.59 -6.44
CA LYS A 113 16.62 16.93 -7.37
C LYS A 113 15.83 16.01 -8.28
N LYS A 114 15.53 16.47 -9.49
CA LYS A 114 14.84 15.68 -10.51
C LYS A 114 15.70 14.46 -10.84
N THR A 115 15.17 13.26 -10.61
CA THR A 115 15.78 12.03 -11.13
C THR A 115 15.71 12.06 -12.67
N PRO A 116 16.74 11.56 -13.38
CA PRO A 116 16.82 11.65 -14.84
C PRO A 116 15.90 10.64 -15.56
N LEU A 117 14.94 10.04 -14.87
CA LEU A 117 14.08 9.03 -15.48
C LEU A 117 13.08 9.71 -16.42
N PRO A 118 13.03 9.31 -17.70
CA PRO A 118 12.10 9.91 -18.64
C PRO A 118 10.66 9.56 -18.26
N GLY A 119 9.75 10.54 -18.38
CA GLY A 119 8.38 10.43 -17.85
C GLY A 119 7.58 9.23 -18.37
N PHE A 120 7.84 8.77 -19.60
CA PHE A 120 7.16 7.59 -20.15
C PHE A 120 7.52 6.30 -19.39
N ILE A 121 8.73 6.18 -18.83
CA ILE A 121 9.15 5.02 -18.02
C ILE A 121 8.43 5.05 -16.67
N LEU A 122 8.35 6.23 -16.03
CA LEU A 122 7.59 6.38 -14.79
C LEU A 122 6.12 6.05 -15.00
N GLN A 123 5.49 6.56 -16.06
CA GLN A 123 4.09 6.26 -16.36
C GLN A 123 3.86 4.77 -16.64
N LYS A 124 4.81 4.10 -17.32
CA LYS A 124 4.75 2.65 -17.55
C LYS A 124 4.85 1.86 -16.25
N LEU A 125 5.81 2.20 -15.38
CA LEU A 125 5.96 1.61 -14.06
C LEU A 125 4.69 1.80 -13.21
N GLU A 126 4.16 3.02 -13.19
CA GLU A 126 2.94 3.34 -12.45
C GLU A 126 1.74 2.53 -12.96
N LYS A 127 1.61 2.32 -14.28
CA LYS A 127 0.58 1.46 -14.86
C LYS A 127 0.73 0.00 -14.40
N HIS A 128 1.94 -0.52 -14.32
CA HIS A 128 2.20 -1.87 -13.82
C HIS A 128 1.87 -1.97 -12.32
N MET A 129 2.15 -0.93 -11.53
CA MET A 129 1.76 -0.86 -10.13
C MET A 129 0.23 -0.85 -9.95
N VAL A 130 -0.50 -0.09 -10.77
CA VAL A 130 -1.97 -0.10 -10.78
C VAL A 130 -2.49 -1.52 -11.00
N PHE A 131 -1.95 -2.22 -12.00
CA PHE A 131 -2.32 -3.59 -12.30
C PHE A 131 -2.03 -4.53 -11.13
N LEU A 132 -0.84 -4.40 -10.52
CA LEU A 132 -0.47 -5.16 -9.33
C LEU A 132 -1.45 -4.94 -8.18
N PHE A 133 -1.74 -3.69 -7.81
CA PHE A 133 -2.63 -3.38 -6.69
C PHE A 133 -4.07 -3.87 -6.92
N VAL A 134 -4.60 -3.73 -8.15
CA VAL A 134 -5.96 -4.18 -8.46
C VAL A 134 -6.06 -5.70 -8.46
N ILE A 135 -5.08 -6.41 -9.05
CA ILE A 135 -5.08 -7.88 -9.05
C ILE A 135 -4.85 -8.41 -7.65
N TYR A 136 -3.88 -7.85 -6.93
CA TYR A 136 -3.58 -8.28 -5.58
C TYR A 136 -4.74 -8.00 -4.63
N GLY A 137 -5.39 -6.84 -4.76
CA GLY A 137 -6.63 -6.54 -4.02
C GLY A 137 -7.74 -7.53 -4.32
N SER A 138 -7.93 -7.88 -5.60
CA SER A 138 -8.92 -8.89 -6.01
C SER A 138 -8.58 -10.28 -5.47
N PHE A 139 -7.31 -10.66 -5.48
CA PHE A 139 -6.83 -11.91 -4.87
C PHE A 139 -7.11 -11.92 -3.37
N MET A 140 -6.84 -10.81 -2.67
CA MET A 140 -7.14 -10.69 -1.24
C MET A 140 -8.64 -10.76 -0.94
N ALA A 141 -9.51 -10.29 -1.84
CA ALA A 141 -10.96 -10.47 -1.70
C ALA A 141 -11.34 -11.96 -1.75
N VAL A 142 -10.74 -12.72 -2.67
CA VAL A 142 -10.94 -14.18 -2.75
C VAL A 142 -10.42 -14.87 -1.48
N MET A 143 -9.24 -14.49 -0.99
CA MET A 143 -8.67 -15.04 0.24
C MET A 143 -9.51 -14.70 1.48
N ALA A 144 -10.14 -13.53 1.52
CA ALA A 144 -11.03 -13.14 2.62
C ALA A 144 -12.29 -14.02 2.70
N ILE A 145 -12.83 -14.46 1.55
CA ILE A 145 -14.07 -15.25 1.46
C ILE A 145 -13.80 -16.75 1.57
N LYS A 146 -12.76 -17.25 0.89
CA LYS A 146 -12.52 -18.70 0.73
C LYS A 146 -11.33 -19.22 1.55
N GLY A 147 -10.41 -18.35 1.95
CA GLY A 147 -9.20 -18.72 2.65
C GLY A 147 -9.40 -18.88 4.15
N SER A 148 -8.56 -19.70 4.79
CA SER A 148 -8.46 -19.70 6.25
C SER A 148 -7.90 -18.36 6.76
N THR A 149 -8.08 -18.06 8.05
CA THR A 149 -7.52 -16.86 8.67
C THR A 149 -5.99 -16.82 8.52
N ASP A 150 -5.31 -17.95 8.72
CA ASP A 150 -3.85 -18.05 8.63
C ASP A 150 -3.36 -17.80 7.19
N GLN A 151 -4.06 -18.37 6.20
CA GLN A 151 -3.75 -18.12 4.79
C GLN A 151 -3.96 -16.65 4.45
N TRP A 152 -5.06 -16.05 4.90
CA TRP A 152 -5.33 -14.63 4.70
C TRP A 152 -4.25 -13.75 5.35
N LEU A 153 -3.84 -14.06 6.57
CA LEU A 153 -2.81 -13.30 7.30
C LEU A 153 -1.44 -13.42 6.62
N PHE A 154 -1.08 -14.64 6.20
CA PHE A 154 0.15 -14.89 5.45
C PHE A 154 0.20 -14.03 4.18
N TRP A 155 -0.87 -14.06 3.38
CA TRP A 155 -0.90 -13.28 2.14
C TRP A 155 -0.90 -11.78 2.42
N LYS A 156 -1.73 -11.29 3.36
CA LYS A 156 -1.75 -9.88 3.78
C LYS A 156 -0.37 -9.34 4.17
N THR A 157 0.48 -10.18 4.75
CA THR A 157 1.80 -9.79 5.25
C THR A 157 2.93 -10.30 4.35
N ILE A 158 3.48 -11.48 4.64
CA ILE A 158 4.66 -12.07 4.00
C ILE A 158 4.43 -12.29 2.50
N GLY A 159 3.26 -12.82 2.13
CA GLY A 159 2.92 -13.11 0.74
C GLY A 159 2.92 -11.86 -0.14
N PHE A 160 2.43 -10.72 0.35
CA PHE A 160 2.50 -9.45 -0.36
C PHE A 160 3.95 -9.03 -0.62
N TYR A 161 4.84 -9.13 0.37
CA TYR A 161 6.26 -8.80 0.19
C TYR A 161 6.95 -9.70 -0.83
N ILE A 162 6.62 -11.00 -0.87
CA ILE A 162 7.15 -11.93 -1.87
C ILE A 162 6.70 -11.50 -3.28
N VAL A 163 5.41 -11.25 -3.46
CA VAL A 163 4.86 -10.84 -4.75
C VAL A 163 5.43 -9.48 -5.18
N PHE A 164 5.51 -8.53 -4.27
CA PHE A 164 6.07 -7.21 -4.53
C PHE A 164 7.58 -7.28 -4.85
N GLY A 165 8.33 -8.14 -4.17
CA GLY A 165 9.74 -8.39 -4.44
C GLY A 165 9.96 -8.98 -5.83
N ALA A 166 9.19 -10.02 -6.19
CA ALA A 166 9.21 -10.61 -7.52
C ALA A 166 8.85 -9.59 -8.61
N PHE A 167 7.77 -8.83 -8.39
CA PHE A 167 7.35 -7.73 -9.27
C PHE A 167 8.47 -6.70 -9.46
N THR A 168 9.11 -6.26 -8.37
CA THR A 168 10.20 -5.28 -8.42
C THR A 168 11.39 -5.79 -9.23
N LEU A 169 11.77 -7.06 -9.05
CA LEU A 169 12.85 -7.68 -9.83
C LEU A 169 12.51 -7.71 -11.33
N ILE A 170 11.27 -8.07 -11.68
CA ILE A 170 10.79 -8.08 -13.07
C ILE A 170 10.81 -6.64 -13.63
N GLU A 171 10.29 -5.67 -12.89
CA GLU A 171 10.27 -4.26 -13.31
C GLU A 171 11.67 -3.70 -13.53
N ILE A 172 12.65 -4.04 -12.68
CA ILE A 172 14.05 -3.64 -12.89
C ILE A 172 14.57 -4.17 -14.24
N LEU A 173 14.26 -5.42 -14.58
CA LEU A 173 14.67 -6.00 -15.86
C LEU A 173 13.97 -5.33 -17.04
N VAL A 174 12.66 -5.08 -16.95
CA VAL A 174 11.88 -4.40 -17.98
C VAL A 174 12.38 -2.97 -18.20
N MET A 175 12.54 -2.20 -17.12
CA MET A 175 13.04 -0.83 -17.19
C MET A 175 14.46 -0.77 -17.78
N ARG A 176 15.34 -1.73 -17.47
CA ARG A 176 16.67 -1.79 -18.10
C ARG A 176 16.60 -1.91 -19.62
N VAL A 177 15.64 -2.67 -20.14
CA VAL A 177 15.43 -2.81 -21.59
C VAL A 177 14.88 -1.51 -22.18
N ASP A 178 13.90 -0.90 -21.52
CA ASP A 178 13.28 0.34 -22.01
C ASP A 178 14.26 1.53 -22.01
N ILE A 179 15.07 1.67 -20.95
CA ILE A 179 16.11 2.71 -20.87
C ILE A 179 17.14 2.53 -21.98
N LYS A 180 17.58 1.30 -22.26
CA LYS A 180 18.53 1.02 -23.36
C LYS A 180 17.97 1.40 -24.72
N LYS A 181 16.70 1.05 -24.99
CA LYS A 181 16.00 1.42 -26.23
C LYS A 181 15.90 2.93 -26.39
N TRP A 182 15.55 3.63 -25.31
CA TRP A 182 15.46 5.08 -25.31
C TRP A 182 16.80 5.77 -25.59
N HIS A 183 17.88 5.37 -24.90
CA HIS A 183 19.22 5.90 -25.17
C HIS A 183 19.71 5.63 -26.60
N LYS A 184 19.28 4.51 -27.22
CA LYS A 184 19.58 4.25 -28.63
C LYS A 184 18.84 5.24 -29.53
N SER A 185 17.54 5.42 -29.33
CA SER A 185 16.72 6.34 -30.14
C SER A 185 17.15 7.80 -30.01
N GLU A 186 17.62 8.23 -28.83
CA GLU A 186 18.12 9.60 -28.64
C GLU A 186 19.47 9.82 -29.35
N ARG A 187 20.35 8.81 -29.39
CA ARG A 187 21.60 8.89 -30.14
C ARG A 187 21.38 8.96 -31.65
N GLU A 188 20.41 8.21 -32.17
CA GLU A 188 20.04 8.23 -33.61
C GLU A 188 19.41 9.57 -34.04
N LYS A 189 18.78 10.32 -33.14
CA LYS A 189 18.25 11.66 -33.44
C LYS A 189 19.33 12.75 -33.47
N LEU A 190 20.48 12.50 -32.84
CA LEU A 190 21.59 13.45 -32.73
C LEU A 190 22.65 13.28 -33.82
N SER A 191 22.58 12.19 -34.60
CA SER A 191 23.42 11.89 -35.77
C SER A 191 22.72 12.29 -37.06
#